data_AF-A0A961EZZ3-F1
#
_entry.id   AF-A0A961EZZ3-F1
#
_cell.length_a   1.000
_cell.length_b   1.000
_cell.length_c   1.000
_cell.angle_alpha   90.00
_cell.angle_beta   90.00
_cell.angle_gamma   90.00
#
_symmetry.space_group_name_H-M   'P 1'
#
loop_
_entity.id
_entity.type
_entity.pdbx_description
1 polymer ?
#
loop_
_entity_poly.entity_id
_entity_poly.type
_entity_poly.pdbx_seq_one_letter_code
_entity_poly.pdbx_strand_id
1 'polypeptide(L)' 'MDWIQAWLPYFYQYGVGGFFFFLAIFVAYDRKVLNLSRKDDRRLLRGILIGFAFYLVMHGLWIASVMLLSD' A
#
# COMPACT_ATOMS: atom_id res chain seq x y z
N MET A 1 3.94 -1.89 24.36
CA MET A 1 2.70 -1.82 23.54
C MET A 1 2.41 -3.22 23.05
N ASP A 2 1.17 -3.72 23.16
CA ASP A 2 0.90 -5.11 22.78
C ASP A 2 1.00 -5.33 21.27
N TRP A 3 1.55 -6.49 20.85
CA TRP A 3 1.74 -6.86 19.45
C TRP A 3 0.48 -6.75 18.60
N ILE A 4 -0.63 -7.27 19.14
CA ILE A 4 -1.92 -7.22 18.47
C ILE A 4 -2.40 -5.77 18.30
N GLN A 5 -2.22 -4.91 19.32
CA GLN A 5 -2.67 -3.52 19.26
C GLN A 5 -1.90 -2.71 18.20
N ALA A 6 -0.62 -2.99 18.00
CA ALA A 6 0.21 -2.28 17.02
C ALA A 6 0.05 -2.83 15.60
N TRP A 7 0.04 -4.16 15.42
CA TRP A 7 0.08 -4.78 14.10
C TRP A 7 -1.29 -5.09 13.49
N LEU A 8 -2.33 -5.31 14.30
CA LEU A 8 -3.67 -5.61 13.77
C LEU A 8 -4.22 -4.46 12.90
N PRO A 9 -4.12 -3.17 13.30
CA PRO A 9 -4.55 -2.07 12.44
C PRO A 9 -3.73 -1.96 11.14
N TYR A 10 -2.43 -2.24 11.21
CA TYR A 10 -1.55 -2.28 10.04
C TYR A 10 -2.01 -3.33 9.03
N PHE A 11 -2.23 -4.57 9.46
CA PHE A 11 -2.72 -5.62 8.58
C PHE A 11 -4.12 -5.35 8.05
N TYR A 12 -5.00 -4.76 8.85
CA TYR A 12 -6.31 -4.33 8.37
C TYR A 12 -6.20 -3.27 7.27
N GLN A 13 -5.38 -2.24 7.47
CA GLN A 13 -5.19 -1.15 6.52
C GLN A 13 -4.60 -1.64 5.19
N TYR A 14 -3.52 -2.44 5.21
CA TYR A 14 -2.87 -2.89 3.98
C TYR A 14 -3.49 -4.17 3.40
N GLY A 15 -4.25 -4.94 4.19
CA GLY A 15 -5.04 -6.07 3.73
C GLY A 15 -6.33 -5.60 3.07
N VAL A 16 -7.24 -5.01 3.84
CA VAL A 16 -8.55 -4.56 3.34
C VAL A 16 -8.37 -3.32 2.45
N GLY A 17 -7.65 -2.30 2.91
CA GLY A 17 -7.38 -1.11 2.11
C GLY A 17 -6.52 -1.41 0.88
N GLY A 18 -5.53 -2.29 1.01
CA GLY A 18 -4.75 -2.76 -0.14
C GLY A 18 -5.59 -3.51 -1.17
N PHE A 19 -6.50 -4.38 -0.73
CA PHE A 19 -7.45 -5.06 -1.62
C PHE A 19 -8.25 -4.05 -2.46
N PHE A 20 -8.86 -3.04 -1.82
CA PHE A 20 -9.62 -2.02 -2.53
C PHE A 20 -8.74 -1.15 -3.44
N PHE A 21 -7.51 -0.85 -3.03
CA PHE A 21 -6.55 -0.11 -3.85
C PHE A 21 -6.22 -0.87 -5.15
N PHE A 22 -5.89 -2.16 -5.07
CA PHE A 22 -5.63 -2.98 -6.26
C PHE A 22 -6.89 -3.20 -7.09
N LEU A 23 -8.06 -3.36 -6.46
CA LEU A 23 -9.33 -3.45 -7.16
C LEU A 23 -9.61 -2.19 -7.98
N ALA A 24 -9.35 -1.00 -7.42
CA ALA A 24 -9.51 0.26 -8.14
C ALA A 24 -8.56 0.36 -9.34
N ILE A 25 -7.30 -0.05 -9.18
CA ILE A 25 -6.32 -0.12 -10.30
C ILE A 25 -6.83 -1.08 -11.38
N PHE A 26 -7.32 -2.26 -10.99
CA PHE A 26 -7.84 -3.26 -11.90
C PHE A 26 -9.04 -2.71 -12.70
N VAL A 27 -10.00 -2.08 -12.05
CA VAL A 27 -11.16 -1.45 -12.72
C VAL A 27 -10.70 -0.33 -13.66
N ALA A 28 -9.75 0.51 -13.24
CA ALA A 28 -9.22 1.58 -14.09
C ALA A 28 -8.53 1.03 -15.35
N TYR A 29 -7.81 -0.08 -15.21
CA TYR A 29 -7.18 -0.78 -16.33
C TYR A 29 -8.23 -1.41 -17.27
N ASP A 30 -9.20 -2.15 -16.72
CA ASP A 30 -10.27 -2.81 -17.48
C ASP A 30 -11.12 -1.81 -18.29
N ARG A 31 -11.44 -0.65 -17.70
CA ARG A 31 -12.19 0.43 -18.36
C ARG A 31 -11.33 1.27 -19.32
N LYS A 32 -10.06 0.91 -19.56
CA LYS A 32 -9.10 1.64 -20.39
C LYS A 32 -8.85 3.09 -19.95
N VAL A 33 -9.23 3.45 -18.72
CA VAL A 33 -8.89 4.74 -18.09
C VAL A 33 -7.39 4.78 -17.80
N LEU A 34 -6.84 3.65 -17.34
CA LEU A 34 -5.40 3.43 -17.21
C LEU A 34 -4.91 2.59 -18.40
N ASN A 35 -4.42 3.23 -19.45
CA ASN A 35 -3.98 2.56 -20.67
C ASN A 35 -2.47 2.30 -20.63
N LEU A 36 -2.07 1.05 -20.43
CA LEU A 36 -0.66 0.66 -20.36
C LEU A 36 0.12 0.87 -21.66
N SER A 37 -0.51 1.15 -22.81
CA SER A 37 0.18 1.57 -24.03
C SER A 37 0.68 3.02 -23.94
N ARG A 38 0.05 3.87 -23.14
CA ARG A 38 0.47 5.27 -22.91
C ARG A 38 1.63 5.36 -21.93
N LYS A 39 2.67 6.12 -22.29
CA LYS A 39 3.88 6.28 -21.46
C LYS A 39 3.56 6.91 -20.10
N ASP A 40 2.67 7.89 -20.07
CA ASP A 40 2.33 8.62 -18.84
C ASP A 40 1.51 7.75 -17.88
N ASP A 41 0.51 7.02 -18.38
CA ASP A 41 -0.28 6.07 -17.59
C ASP A 41 0.61 4.98 -16.96
N ARG A 42 1.63 4.50 -17.69
CA ARG A 42 2.63 3.56 -17.13
C ARG A 42 3.52 4.18 -16.06
N ARG A 43 3.85 5.48 -16.18
CA ARG A 43 4.62 6.20 -15.17
C ARG A 43 3.77 6.44 -13.92
N LEU A 44 2.51 6.81 -14.11
CA LEU A 44 1.52 6.97 -13.04
C LEU A 44 1.33 5.67 -12.27
N LEU A 45 1.05 4.55 -12.96
CA LEU A 45 0.91 3.25 -12.31
C LEU A 45 2.17 2.87 -11.51
N ARG A 46 3.36 3.05 -12.10
CA ARG A 46 4.62 2.81 -11.38
C ARG A 46 4.75 3.69 -10.14
N GLY A 47 4.45 4.99 -10.24
CA GLY A 47 4.50 5.90 -9.10
C GLY A 47 3.53 5.50 -7.99
N ILE A 48 2.30 5.13 -8.35
CA ILE A 48 1.27 4.69 -7.41
C ILE A 48 1.68 3.38 -6.70
N LEU A 49 2.20 2.39 -7.44
CA LEU A 49 2.67 1.12 -6.87
C LEU A 49 3.90 1.30 -5.99
N ILE A 50 4.87 2.11 -6.42
CA ILE A 50 6.05 2.43 -5.62
C ILE A 50 5.64 3.18 -4.35
N GLY A 51 4.74 4.16 -4.44
CA GLY A 51 4.24 4.89 -3.29
C GLY A 51 3.52 3.99 -2.28
N PHE A 52 2.68 3.08 -2.76
CA PHE A 52 2.02 2.09 -1.91
C PHE A 52 3.03 1.18 -1.20
N ALA A 53 3.99 0.61 -1.95
CA ALA A 53 5.01 -0.27 -1.38
C ALA A 53 5.91 0.48 -0.37
N PHE A 54 6.34 1.70 -0.71
CA PHE A 54 7.12 2.55 0.19
C PHE A 54 6.37 2.82 1.48
N TYR A 55 5.10 3.24 1.39
CA TYR A 55 4.30 3.55 2.57
C TYR A 55 4.04 2.31 3.43
N LEU A 56 3.77 1.16 2.82
CA LEU A 56 3.64 -0.13 3.51
C LEU A 56 4.91 -0.46 4.31
N VAL A 57 6.08 -0.42 3.65
CA VAL A 57 7.35 -0.76 4.31
C VAL A 57 7.70 0.24 5.40
N MET A 58 7.62 1.54 5.12
CA MET A 58 7.96 2.58 6.11
C MET A 58 7.05 2.53 7.34
N HIS A 59 5.75 2.29 7.15
CA HIS A 59 4.83 2.16 8.27
C HIS A 59 5.11 0.90 9.10
N GLY A 60 5.41 -0.23 8.44
CA GLY A 60 5.82 -1.45 9.14
C GLY A 60 7.11 -1.27 9.92
N LEU A 61 8.11 -0.61 9.34
CA LEU A 61 9.36 -0.26 10.02
C LEU A 61 9.13 0.68 11.21
N TRP A 62 8.22 1.66 11.07
CA TRP A 62 7.86 2.55 12.17
C TRP A 62 7.29 1.77 13.35
N ILE A 63 6.31 0.89 13.10
CA ILE A 63 5.73 0.03 14.15
C ILE A 63 6.80 -0.84 14.80
N ALA A 64 7.66 -1.47 14.00
CA ALA A 64 8.76 -2.29 14.51
C ALA A 64 9.75 -1.48 15.36
N SER A 65 10.10 -0.26 14.95
CA SER A 65 11.00 0.61 15.70
C SER A 65 10.41 1.07 17.03
N VAL A 66 9.11 1.40 17.05
CA VAL A 66 8.42 1.80 18.27
C VAL A 66 8.40 0.64 19.25
N MET A 67 8.14 -0.58 18.77
CA MET A 67 8.20 -1.78 19.60
C MET A 67 9.57 -1.99 20.23
N LEU A 68 10.62 -2.00 19.39
CA LEU A 68 11.99 -2.23 19.85
C LEU A 68 12.51 -1.17 20.83
N LEU A 69 12.00 0.07 20.77
CA LEU A 69 12.35 1.14 21.71
C LEU A 69 11.48 1.17 22.98
N SER A 70 10.39 0.38 23.00
CA SER A 70 9.46 0.29 24.12
C SER A 70 9.63 -0.97 24.98
N ASP A 71 10.54 -1.86 24.59
CA ASP A 71 11.04 -3.01 25.34
C ASP A 71 12.33 -2.63 26.10
#